data_AF-A0A1V9V991-F1
#
_entry.id   AF-A0A1V9V991-F1
#
_cell.length_a   1.000
_cell.length_b   1.000
_cell.length_c   1.000
_cell.angle_alpha   90.00
_cell.angle_beta   90.00
_cell.angle_gamma   90.00
#
_symmetry.space_group_name_H-M   'P 1'
#
loop_
_entity.id
_entity.type
_entity.pdbx_description
1 polymer ?
#
loop_
_entity_poly.entity_id
_entity_poly.type
_entity_poly.pdbx_seq_one_letter_code
_entity_poly.pdbx_strand_id
1 'polypeptide(L)'
;MFSWWDNLSAIFTFQILGLVKGTQLGDAVHFFIFDTVKIFILLISIIYFITFIQSYFPLEKIRVYLSGKSKIVGHILAGIFGIITPFCSCSAIPL
;
A
#
# COMPACT_ATOMS: atom_id res chain seq x y z
N MET A 1 -16.65 -8.91 -4.28
CA MET A 1 -15.75 -9.42 -3.21
C MET A 1 -15.52 -8.40 -2.07
N PHE A 2 -15.70 -7.08 -2.29
CA PHE A 2 -15.79 -6.05 -1.22
C PHE A 2 -17.20 -5.42 -1.11
N SER A 3 -18.26 -6.22 -1.20
CA SER A 3 -19.65 -5.73 -1.29
C SER A 3 -20.11 -4.95 -0.04
N TRP A 4 -19.45 -5.15 1.10
CA TRP A 4 -19.69 -4.39 2.33
C TRP A 4 -19.10 -2.98 2.25
N TRP A 5 -17.93 -2.81 1.62
CA TRP A 5 -17.26 -1.51 1.46
C TRP A 5 -18.02 -0.61 0.48
N ASP A 6 -18.58 -1.21 -0.57
CA ASP A 6 -19.43 -0.53 -1.56
C ASP A 6 -20.73 0.03 -0.95
N ASN A 7 -21.36 -0.74 -0.06
CA ASN A 7 -22.53 -0.27 0.69
C ASN A 7 -22.19 0.86 1.65
N LEU A 8 -21.02 0.79 2.30
CA LEU A 8 -20.56 1.82 3.22
C LEU A 8 -20.22 3.12 2.50
N SER A 9 -19.53 3.06 1.36
CA SER A 9 -19.29 4.25 0.52
C SER A 9 -20.58 4.78 -0.07
N ALA A 10 -21.54 3.92 -0.46
CA ALA A 10 -22.85 4.35 -0.94
C ALA A 10 -23.64 5.09 0.15
N ILE A 11 -23.63 4.58 1.38
CA ILE A 11 -24.26 5.24 2.53
C ILE A 11 -23.58 6.60 2.79
N PHE A 12 -22.25 6.68 2.80
CA PHE A 12 -21.54 7.95 2.97
C PHE A 12 -21.83 8.96 1.84
N THR A 13 -21.85 8.54 0.57
CA THR A 13 -22.08 9.44 -0.56
C THR A 13 -23.54 9.85 -0.71
N PHE A 14 -24.49 8.94 -0.49
CA PHE A 14 -25.91 9.20 -0.73
C PHE A 14 -26.66 9.69 0.53
N GLN A 15 -26.22 9.35 1.75
CA GLN A 15 -26.87 9.82 3.00
C GLN A 15 -26.15 10.99 3.68
N ILE A 16 -24.82 11.05 3.69
CA ILE A 16 -24.07 12.14 4.36
C ILE A 16 -23.85 13.33 3.42
N LEU A 17 -23.55 13.06 2.14
CA LEU A 17 -23.37 14.10 1.13
C LEU A 17 -24.67 14.48 0.40
N GLY A 18 -25.73 13.65 0.50
CA GLY A 18 -27.05 13.95 -0.08
C GLY A 18 -27.09 13.99 -1.61
N LEU A 19 -26.11 13.39 -2.29
CA LEU A 19 -26.08 13.37 -3.76
C LEU A 19 -27.12 12.39 -4.32
N VAL A 20 -27.64 12.67 -5.51
CA VAL A 20 -28.60 11.80 -6.22
C VAL A 20 -27.85 10.69 -6.97
N LYS A 21 -28.28 9.44 -6.75
CA LYS A 21 -27.82 8.25 -7.51
C LYS A 21 -28.05 8.46 -9.02
N GLY A 22 -27.01 8.32 -9.83
CA GLY A 22 -27.07 8.45 -11.30
C GLY A 22 -26.64 9.80 -11.87
N THR A 23 -26.07 10.70 -11.06
CA THR A 23 -25.40 11.92 -11.54
C THR A 23 -23.90 11.68 -11.68
N GLN A 24 -23.25 12.23 -12.72
CA GLN A 24 -21.80 12.06 -12.94
C GLN A 24 -20.96 12.48 -11.72
N LEU A 25 -21.41 13.47 -10.94
CA LEU A 25 -20.74 13.91 -9.72
C LEU A 25 -20.88 12.89 -8.57
N GLY A 26 -22.05 12.24 -8.45
CA GLY A 26 -22.30 11.23 -7.43
C GLY A 26 -21.43 9.98 -7.62
N ASP A 27 -21.33 9.50 -8.85
CA ASP A 27 -20.51 8.32 -9.17
C ASP A 27 -19.02 8.60 -9.03
N ALA A 28 -18.55 9.79 -9.43
CA ALA A 28 -17.14 10.18 -9.27
C ALA A 28 -16.71 10.25 -7.80
N VAL A 29 -17.56 10.83 -6.94
CA VAL A 29 -17.26 10.93 -5.49
C VAL A 29 -17.33 9.56 -4.82
N HIS A 30 -18.28 8.70 -5.19
CA HIS A 30 -18.37 7.33 -4.67
C HIS A 30 -17.11 6.52 -5.03
N PHE A 31 -16.69 6.58 -6.30
CA PHE A 31 -15.47 5.92 -6.76
C PHE A 31 -14.22 6.47 -6.05
N PHE A 32 -14.09 7.79 -5.91
CA PHE A 32 -12.96 8.41 -5.24
C PHE A 32 -12.82 7.97 -3.78
N ILE A 33 -13.92 7.95 -3.03
CA ILE A 33 -13.91 7.54 -1.61
C ILE A 33 -13.60 6.05 -1.51
N PHE A 34 -14.20 5.22 -2.36
CA PHE A 34 -13.96 3.78 -2.38
C PHE A 34 -12.48 3.46 -2.64
N ASP A 35 -11.89 4.06 -3.68
CA ASP A 35 -10.51 3.80 -4.06
C ASP A 35 -9.50 4.42 -3.08
N THR A 36 -9.76 5.64 -2.59
CA THR A 36 -8.87 6.30 -1.62
C THR A 36 -8.72 5.46 -0.36
N VAL A 37 -9.82 5.02 0.25
CA VAL A 37 -9.72 4.26 1.51
C VAL A 37 -9.14 2.87 1.27
N LYS A 38 -9.46 2.23 0.14
CA LYS A 38 -8.90 0.93 -0.23
C LYS A 38 -7.38 0.98 -0.36
N ILE A 39 -6.84 1.97 -1.08
CA ILE A 39 -5.39 2.16 -1.23
C ILE A 39 -4.76 2.48 0.13
N PHE A 40 -5.40 3.31 0.94
CA PHE A 40 -4.86 3.68 2.26
C PHE A 40 -4.72 2.47 3.19
N ILE A 41 -5.74 1.60 3.25
CA ILE A 41 -5.69 0.37 4.03
C ILE A 41 -4.59 -0.56 3.52
N LEU A 42 -4.48 -0.72 2.20
CA LEU A 42 -3.47 -1.58 1.58
C LEU A 42 -2.05 -1.08 1.88
N LEU A 43 -1.84 0.24 1.75
CA LEU A 43 -0.56 0.89 2.01
C LEU A 43 -0.18 0.80 3.49
N ILE A 44 -1.09 1.09 4.42
CA ILE A 44 -0.84 0.93 5.86
C ILE A 44 -0.46 -0.51 6.18
N SER A 45 -1.21 -1.48 5.65
CA SER A 45 -0.95 -2.90 5.91
C SER A 45 0.44 -3.33 5.42
N ILE A 46 0.82 -2.94 4.20
CA ILE A 46 2.12 -3.30 3.60
C ILE A 46 3.26 -2.59 4.32
N ILE A 47 3.15 -1.29 4.60
CA ILE A 47 4.17 -0.54 5.33
C ILE A 47 4.34 -1.13 6.72
N TYR A 48 3.26 -1.40 7.44
CA TYR A 48 3.32 -1.99 8.77
C TYR A 48 4.05 -3.34 8.74
N PHE A 49 3.74 -4.20 7.77
CA PHE A 49 4.40 -5.49 7.61
C PHE A 49 5.90 -5.36 7.31
N ILE A 50 6.29 -4.45 6.42
CA ILE A 50 7.70 -4.25 6.05
C ILE A 50 8.48 -3.59 7.18
N THR A 51 7.91 -2.58 7.84
CA THR A 51 8.49 -1.95 9.03
C THR A 51 8.66 -2.96 10.16
N PHE A 52 7.69 -3.86 10.35
CA PHE A 52 7.83 -4.96 11.30
C PHE A 52 9.03 -5.84 10.96
N ILE A 53 9.17 -6.30 9.70
CA ILE A 53 10.33 -7.10 9.27
C ILE A 53 11.66 -6.34 9.45
N GLN A 54 11.72 -5.06 9.07
CA GLN A 54 12.91 -4.24 9.20
C GLN A 54 13.30 -4.01 10.67
N SER A 55 12.32 -3.99 11.58
CA SER A 55 12.57 -3.90 13.02
C SER A 55 13.34 -5.13 13.55
N TYR A 56 13.06 -6.33 13.04
CA TYR A 56 13.81 -7.55 13.39
C TYR A 56 15.19 -7.61 12.72
N PHE A 57 15.32 -7.10 11.49
CA PHE A 57 16.56 -7.11 10.71
C PHE A 57 16.98 -5.69 10.29
N PRO A 58 17.56 -4.89 11.20
CA PRO A 58 18.02 -3.55 10.88
C PRO A 58 19.17 -3.60 9.85
N LEU A 59 19.10 -2.71 8.86
CA LEU A 59 20.04 -2.62 7.73
C LEU A 59 21.52 -2.55 8.18
N GLU A 60 21.79 -1.94 9.33
CA GLU A 60 23.13 -1.84 9.92
C GLU A 60 23.72 -3.22 10.26
N LYS A 61 22.91 -4.10 10.88
CA LYS A 61 23.34 -5.46 11.23
C LYS A 61 23.49 -6.33 9.99
N ILE A 62 22.62 -6.15 9.00
CA ILE A 62 22.70 -6.84 7.70
C ILE A 62 24.02 -6.46 7.02
N ARG A 63 24.38 -5.17 6.98
CA ARG A 63 25.62 -4.69 6.37
C ARG A 63 26.87 -5.27 7.03
N VAL A 64 26.93 -5.30 8.36
CA VAL A 64 28.06 -5.92 9.09
C VAL A 64 28.14 -7.43 8.84
N TYR A 65 27.00 -8.12 8.78
CA TYR A 65 26.94 -9.54 8.45
C TYR A 65 27.38 -9.83 6.99
N LEU A 66 27.06 -8.92 6.06
CA LEU A 66 27.48 -9.01 4.66
C LEU A 66 28.96 -8.68 4.45
N SER A 67 29.53 -7.71 5.18
CA SER A 67 30.94 -7.30 5.04
C SER A 67 31.93 -8.44 5.36
N GLY A 68 31.50 -9.48 6.07
CA GLY A 68 32.29 -10.69 6.35
C GLY A 68 31.97 -11.90 5.46
N LYS A 69 31.03 -11.79 4.51
CA LYS A 69 30.55 -12.91 3.66
C LYS A 69 30.92 -12.69 2.18
N SER A 70 30.88 -13.76 1.38
CA SER A 70 31.29 -13.72 -0.03
C SER A 70 30.48 -12.71 -0.85
N LYS A 71 31.14 -12.03 -1.80
CA LYS A 71 30.56 -10.96 -2.63
C LYS A 71 29.22 -11.36 -3.29
N ILE A 72 29.09 -12.62 -3.71
CA ILE A 72 27.87 -13.15 -4.35
C ILE A 72 26.67 -13.18 -3.39
N VAL A 73 26.87 -13.65 -2.16
CA VAL A 73 25.80 -13.72 -1.15
C VAL A 73 25.37 -12.30 -0.74
N GLY A 74 26.33 -11.37 -0.68
CA GLY A 74 26.04 -9.98 -0.41
C GLY A 74 25.18 -9.30 -1.47
N HIS A 75 25.45 -9.56 -2.76
CA HIS A 75 24.66 -9.01 -3.86
C HIS A 75 23.22 -9.57 -3.87
N ILE A 76 23.04 -10.86 -3.61
CA ILE A 76 21.71 -11.49 -3.57
C ILE A 76 20.87 -10.91 -2.42
N LEU A 77 21.45 -10.82 -1.22
CA LEU A 77 20.76 -10.24 -0.06
C LEU A 77 20.39 -8.76 -0.30
N ALA A 78 21.29 -7.97 -0.89
CA ALA A 78 21.01 -6.58 -1.24
C ALA A 78 19.84 -6.43 -2.24
N GLY A 79 19.76 -7.31 -3.24
CA GLY A 79 18.64 -7.34 -4.20
C GLY A 79 17.30 -7.68 -3.55
N ILE A 80 17.28 -8.66 -2.64
CA ILE A 80 16.05 -9.06 -1.92
C ILE A 80 15.54 -7.93 -1.03
N PHE A 81 16.43 -7.27 -0.28
CA PHE A 81 16.06 -6.13 0.55
C PHE A 81 15.60 -4.92 -0.29
N GLY A 82 16.15 -4.72 -1.49
CA GLY A 82 15.71 -3.67 -2.42
C GLY A 82 14.33 -3.92 -3.05
N ILE A 83 13.94 -5.19 -3.23
CA ILE A 83 12.58 -5.54 -3.69
C ILE A 83 11.54 -5.33 -2.57
N ILE A 84 11.93 -5.58 -1.32
CA ILE A 84 11.04 -5.43 -0.15
C ILE A 84 10.78 -3.97 0.21
N THR A 85 11.67 -3.02 -0.12
CA THR A 85 11.38 -1.60 0.11
C THR A 85 10.25 -1.15 -0.80
N PRO A 86 9.07 -0.85 -0.24
CA PRO A 86 7.89 -0.64 -1.02
C PRO A 86 8.02 0.72 -1.69
N PHE A 87 8.16 0.67 -3.01
CA PHE A 87 7.70 1.70 -3.93
C PHE A 87 8.31 3.10 -3.75
N CYS A 88 9.24 3.42 -4.66
CA CYS A 88 9.15 4.72 -5.34
C CYS A 88 7.81 4.72 -6.11
N SER A 89 6.74 5.15 -5.42
CA SER A 89 5.31 5.03 -5.76
C SER A 89 4.83 5.67 -7.06
N CYS A 90 5.72 6.14 -7.93
CA CYS A 90 5.33 6.95 -9.08
C CYS A 90 4.82 6.14 -10.29
N SER A 91 5.00 4.81 -10.33
CA SER A 91 4.83 4.04 -11.58
C SER A 91 3.75 2.94 -11.56
N ALA A 92 3.13 2.62 -10.43
CA ALA A 92 2.37 1.36 -10.28
C ALA A 92 0.87 1.51 -10.05
N ILE A 93 0.34 2.74 -10.02
CA ILE A 93 -1.12 2.98 -9.96
C ILE A 93 -1.57 3.42 -11.36
N PRO A 94 -2.03 2.48 -12.21
CA PRO A 94 -2.89 2.85 -13.32
C PRO A 94 -4.27 3.10 -12.71
N LEU A 95 -4.61 4.38 -12.56
CA LEU A 95 -6.01 4.80 -12.70
C LEU A 95 -6.35 4.73 -14.19
#